data_AF-A0A938VM22-F1
#
_entry.id   AF-A0A938VM22-F1
#
_cell.length_a   1.000
_cell.length_b   1.000
_cell.length_c   1.000
_cell.angle_alpha   90.00
_cell.angle_beta   90.00
_cell.angle_gamma   90.00
#
_symmetry.space_group_name_H-M   'P 1'
#
loop_
_entity.id
_entity.type
_entity.pdbx_description
1 polymer ?
#
loop_
_entity_poly.entity_id
_entity_poly.type
_entity_poly.pdbx_seq_one_letter_code
_entity_poly.pdbx_strand_id
1 'polypeptide(L)'
;MRRVCGSFRSHGSSACGSSRLCSSAWRSARSRCREAKMTRYMSLYWLFLLQRLKALMEYRASFILGATSTIIWQGSSIAAVWVVMQNVPSLNGWNYDEVLMVYGIITLAKSINHMFADNLWTVGRVYIRAGGFDRFLVRPIDPLFHLLADRFCQDGVGNFIVGLALVVKASVDLDITWTPLMVAMLAVGVISGGFIFIALNLITCVSSFWIIDSVPITRLVFDNHLFAQYPLSIYPKAISILLTWVIPYGFASFYPASYLLGREMGNLAWVSPLIAAFLMFIGYRFWQFGLKYYSGTGS
;
A
#
# COMPACT_ATOMS: atom_id res chain seq x y z
N MET A 1 11.75 14.42 -24.84
CA MET A 1 10.48 13.77 -25.26
C MET A 1 10.11 14.08 -26.72
N ARG A 2 10.17 15.34 -27.20
CA ARG A 2 9.89 15.66 -28.62
C ARG A 2 10.91 15.08 -29.64
N ARG A 3 12.18 14.88 -29.30
CA ARG A 3 13.19 14.38 -30.27
C ARG A 3 13.17 12.86 -30.53
N VAL A 4 12.69 12.04 -29.59
CA VAL A 4 12.67 10.56 -29.74
C VAL A 4 11.31 10.04 -30.24
N CYS A 5 10.20 10.68 -29.87
CA CYS A 5 8.86 10.32 -30.39
C CYS A 5 8.36 11.22 -31.53
N GLY A 6 8.97 12.40 -31.75
CA GLY A 6 8.47 13.37 -32.73
C GLY A 6 8.82 13.04 -34.18
N SER A 7 9.86 12.25 -34.45
CA SER A 7 10.26 11.92 -35.82
C SER A 7 9.39 10.84 -36.48
N PHE A 8 8.57 10.10 -35.72
CA PHE A 8 7.77 9.01 -36.26
C PHE A 8 6.31 9.37 -36.57
N ARG A 9 5.83 10.55 -36.14
CA ARG A 9 4.46 10.98 -36.43
C ARG A 9 4.29 11.60 -37.82
N SER A 10 5.37 12.03 -38.47
CA SER A 10 5.31 12.75 -39.75
C SER A 10 5.56 11.90 -41.00
N HIS A 11 5.82 10.59 -40.89
CA HIS A 11 6.14 9.72 -42.04
C HIS A 11 5.29 8.43 -42.11
N GLY A 12 4.19 8.34 -41.34
CA GLY A 12 3.49 7.06 -41.12
C GLY A 12 2.18 6.84 -41.88
N SER A 13 1.68 7.79 -42.68
CA SER A 13 0.31 7.70 -43.22
C SER A 13 0.20 7.46 -44.73
N SER A 14 1.29 7.44 -45.51
CA SER A 14 1.20 7.26 -46.97
C SER A 14 1.86 5.99 -47.52
N ALA A 15 2.50 5.15 -46.69
CA ALA A 15 3.11 3.92 -47.17
C ALA A 15 3.08 2.80 -46.12
N CYS A 16 1.99 2.06 -45.98
CA CYS A 16 2.11 0.67 -45.53
C CYS A 16 1.06 -0.19 -46.26
N GLY A 17 1.47 -0.71 -47.43
CA GLY A 17 0.88 -1.90 -48.03
C GLY A 17 1.17 -3.12 -47.16
N SER A 18 0.20 -4.02 -47.09
CA SER A 18 0.14 -5.19 -46.22
C SER A 18 1.46 -5.96 -46.09
N SER A 19 2.10 -5.93 -44.92
CA SER A 19 3.11 -6.94 -44.57
C SER A 19 3.20 -7.11 -43.05
N ARG A 20 3.28 -8.38 -42.60
CA ARG A 20 3.41 -8.77 -41.18
C ARG A 20 4.66 -8.14 -40.52
N LEU A 21 5.66 -7.75 -41.32
CA LEU A 21 6.89 -7.06 -40.91
C LEU A 21 6.68 -5.62 -40.38
N CYS A 22 5.71 -4.87 -40.93
CA CYS A 22 5.33 -3.53 -40.44
C CYS A 22 4.80 -3.62 -39.00
N SER A 23 4.15 -4.74 -38.64
CA SER A 23 3.56 -4.97 -37.30
C SER A 23 4.55 -5.38 -36.22
N SER A 24 5.65 -6.08 -36.55
CA SER A 24 6.68 -6.49 -35.59
C SER A 24 7.64 -5.34 -35.28
N ALA A 25 7.99 -4.54 -36.30
CA ALA A 25 8.74 -3.30 -36.13
C ALA A 25 7.98 -2.29 -35.25
N TRP A 26 6.67 -2.12 -35.47
CA TRP A 26 5.81 -1.30 -34.61
C TRP A 26 5.70 -1.80 -33.17
N ARG A 27 5.62 -3.12 -32.97
CA ARG A 27 5.60 -3.72 -31.62
C ARG A 27 6.92 -3.49 -30.87
N SER A 28 8.06 -3.64 -31.54
CA SER A 28 9.40 -3.42 -30.95
C SER A 28 9.73 -1.93 -30.72
N ALA A 29 9.19 -1.01 -31.52
CA ALA A 29 9.32 0.42 -31.29
C ALA A 29 8.45 0.89 -30.11
N ARG A 30 7.24 0.31 -29.98
CA ARG A 30 6.32 0.58 -28.88
C ARG A 30 6.84 0.03 -27.54
N SER A 31 7.50 -1.14 -27.52
CA SER A 31 8.16 -1.68 -26.32
C SER A 31 9.33 -0.81 -25.87
N ARG A 32 10.22 -0.41 -26.79
CA ARG A 32 11.38 0.48 -26.49
C ARG A 32 10.97 1.86 -25.97
N CYS A 33 9.90 2.46 -26.49
CA CYS A 33 9.34 3.70 -25.93
C CYS A 33 8.71 3.50 -24.54
N ARG A 34 8.15 2.32 -24.25
CA ARG A 34 7.60 1.97 -22.93
C ARG A 34 8.71 1.77 -21.91
N GLU A 35 9.77 1.06 -22.28
CA GLU A 35 10.96 0.84 -21.45
C GLU A 35 11.67 2.16 -21.11
N ALA A 36 11.89 3.03 -22.11
CA ALA A 36 12.46 4.37 -21.89
C ALA A 36 11.58 5.29 -21.03
N LYS A 37 10.26 5.04 -20.99
CA LYS A 37 9.33 5.73 -20.09
C LYS A 37 9.44 5.17 -18.67
N MET A 38 9.48 3.85 -18.49
CA MET A 38 9.59 3.21 -17.17
C MET A 38 10.92 3.51 -16.46
N THR A 39 12.05 3.43 -17.18
CA THR A 39 13.37 3.77 -16.63
C THR A 39 13.44 5.23 -16.19
N ARG A 40 12.77 6.13 -16.91
CA ARG A 40 12.63 7.54 -16.51
C ARG A 40 11.74 7.70 -15.27
N TYR A 41 10.63 6.98 -15.14
CA TYR A 41 9.77 7.04 -13.95
C TYR A 41 10.50 6.52 -12.71
N MET A 42 11.25 5.41 -12.83
CA MET A 42 12.09 4.90 -11.75
C MET A 42 13.21 5.88 -11.37
N SER A 43 13.89 6.47 -12.36
CA SER A 43 14.91 7.50 -12.12
C SER A 43 14.32 8.74 -11.43
N LEU A 44 13.14 9.19 -11.84
CA LEU A 44 12.45 10.32 -11.20
C LEU A 44 12.03 10.01 -9.78
N TYR A 45 11.46 8.82 -9.54
CA TYR A 45 11.12 8.36 -8.19
C TYR A 45 12.35 8.33 -7.28
N TRP A 46 13.47 7.80 -7.78
CA TRP A 46 14.73 7.77 -7.06
C TRP A 46 15.25 9.19 -6.72
N LEU A 47 15.14 10.14 -7.65
CA LEU A 47 15.52 11.53 -7.40
C LEU A 47 14.64 12.20 -6.33
N PHE A 48 13.32 11.98 -6.38
CA PHE A 48 12.41 12.48 -5.34
C PHE A 48 12.69 11.84 -3.98
N LEU A 49 12.95 10.53 -3.95
CA LEU A 49 13.33 9.82 -2.75
C LEU A 49 14.62 10.39 -2.15
N LEU A 50 15.68 10.59 -2.97
CA LEU A 50 16.94 11.17 -2.52
C LEU A 50 16.79 12.60 -2.00
N GLN A 51 15.99 13.43 -2.68
CA GLN A 51 15.69 14.78 -2.22
C GLN A 51 14.99 14.74 -0.84
N ARG A 52 14.07 13.80 -0.66
CA ARG A 52 13.35 13.63 0.60
C ARG A 52 14.25 13.13 1.72
N LEU A 53 15.10 12.14 1.45
CA LEU A 53 16.07 11.64 2.42
C LEU A 53 17.03 12.75 2.88
N LYS A 54 17.46 13.64 1.98
CA LYS A 54 18.26 14.82 2.34
C LYS A 54 17.50 15.76 3.27
N ALA A 55 16.23 16.07 2.97
CA ALA A 55 15.39 16.91 3.83
C ALA A 55 15.14 16.28 5.22
N LEU A 56 15.03 14.94 5.31
CA LEU A 56 14.90 14.23 6.58
C LEU A 56 16.19 14.31 7.43
N MET A 57 17.36 14.25 6.79
CA MET A 57 18.65 14.38 7.48
C MET A 57 18.94 15.80 7.99
N GLU A 58 18.29 16.81 7.43
CA GLU A 58 18.37 18.20 7.88
C GLU A 58 17.66 18.40 9.23
N TYR A 59 16.51 17.77 9.43
CA TYR A 59 15.71 17.85 10.66
C TYR A 59 15.85 16.60 11.55
N ARG A 60 17.08 16.34 12.01
CA ARG A 60 17.41 15.16 12.85
C ARG A 60 16.53 15.01 14.09
N ALA A 61 16.15 16.11 14.73
CA ALA A 61 15.27 16.08 15.89
C ALA A 61 13.87 15.53 15.55
N SER A 62 13.28 15.96 14.44
CA SER A 62 11.99 15.46 13.95
C SER A 62 12.05 13.98 13.59
N PHE A 63 13.18 13.52 13.05
CA PHE A 63 13.43 12.09 12.81
C PHE A 63 13.41 11.27 14.10
N ILE A 64 14.20 11.67 15.10
CA ILE A 64 14.29 10.94 16.38
C ILE A 64 12.94 10.93 17.11
N LEU A 65 12.22 12.07 17.11
CA LEU A 65 10.88 12.14 17.70
C LEU A 65 9.89 11.22 17.00
N GLY A 66 9.87 11.18 15.66
CA GLY A 66 8.99 10.28 14.90
C GLY A 66 9.30 8.80 15.15
N ALA A 67 10.59 8.43 15.13
CA ALA A 67 11.03 7.07 15.40
C ALA A 67 10.66 6.61 16.82
N THR A 68 10.92 7.45 17.83
CA THR A 68 10.59 7.16 19.23
C THR A 68 9.09 7.06 19.44
N SER A 69 8.31 7.95 18.84
CA SER A 69 6.84 7.93 18.90
C SER A 69 6.27 6.64 18.31
N THR A 70 6.84 6.18 17.19
CA THR A 70 6.43 4.93 16.54
C THR A 70 6.73 3.72 17.44
N ILE A 71 7.90 3.67 18.07
CA ILE A 71 8.28 2.59 18.99
C ILE A 71 7.35 2.57 20.21
N ILE A 72 7.08 3.73 20.82
CA ILE A 72 6.17 3.83 21.97
C ILE A 72 4.76 3.39 21.59
N TRP A 73 4.26 3.83 20.43
CA TRP A 73 2.93 3.45 19.93
C TRP A 73 2.80 1.94 19.73
N GLN A 74 3.77 1.34 19.04
CA GLN A 74 3.78 -0.10 18.79
C GLN A 74 3.96 -0.89 20.08
N GLY A 75 4.88 -0.48 20.95
CA GLY A 75 5.07 -1.09 22.27
C GLY A 75 3.82 -1.04 23.13
N SER A 76 3.09 0.07 23.13
CA SER A 76 1.82 0.21 23.85
C SER A 76 0.75 -0.73 23.30
N SER A 77 0.67 -0.85 21.98
CA SER A 77 -0.29 -1.75 21.32
C SER A 77 -0.01 -3.22 21.64
N ILE A 78 1.26 -3.64 21.61
CA ILE A 78 1.68 -5.00 21.98
C ILE A 78 1.44 -5.25 23.48
N ALA A 79 1.77 -4.28 24.34
CA ALA A 79 1.53 -4.38 25.78
C ALA A 79 0.04 -4.57 26.09
N ALA A 80 -0.86 -3.88 25.36
CA ALA A 80 -2.29 -4.08 25.51
C ALA A 80 -2.72 -5.52 25.16
N VAL A 81 -2.24 -6.07 24.04
CA VAL A 81 -2.51 -7.47 23.66
C VAL A 81 -1.99 -8.44 24.73
N TRP A 82 -0.78 -8.20 25.23
CA TRP A 82 -0.18 -9.02 26.28
C TRP A 82 -0.99 -9.02 27.58
N VAL A 83 -1.41 -7.85 28.08
CA VAL A 83 -2.23 -7.74 29.29
C VAL A 83 -3.57 -8.49 29.14
N VAL A 84 -4.19 -8.41 27.96
CA VAL A 84 -5.45 -9.13 27.69
C VAL A 84 -5.22 -10.64 27.70
N MET A 85 -4.17 -11.11 27.01
CA MET A 85 -3.86 -12.54 26.89
C MET A 85 -3.36 -13.19 28.19
N GLN A 86 -2.88 -12.39 29.15
CA GLN A 86 -2.61 -12.91 30.51
C GLN A 86 -3.87 -13.39 31.23
N ASN A 87 -5.02 -12.79 30.93
CA ASN A 87 -6.29 -13.16 31.54
C ASN A 87 -7.08 -14.16 30.69
N VAL A 88 -6.80 -14.22 29.38
CA VAL A 88 -7.47 -15.10 28.42
C VAL A 88 -6.42 -15.99 27.74
N PRO A 89 -6.18 -17.23 28.26
CA PRO A 89 -5.10 -18.09 27.78
C PRO A 89 -5.21 -18.50 26.31
N SER A 90 -6.42 -18.54 25.76
CA SER A 90 -6.64 -18.74 24.33
C SER A 90 -7.84 -17.94 23.83
N LEU A 91 -7.66 -17.25 22.72
CA LEU A 91 -8.73 -16.51 22.04
C LEU A 91 -9.28 -17.35 20.90
N ASN A 92 -10.36 -18.09 21.16
CA ASN A 92 -10.96 -18.99 20.16
C ASN A 92 -9.92 -19.95 19.54
N GLY A 93 -9.08 -20.55 20.38
CA GLY A 93 -8.00 -21.45 19.97
C GLY A 93 -6.73 -20.77 19.45
N TRP A 94 -6.58 -19.45 19.58
CA TRP A 94 -5.34 -18.72 19.27
C TRP A 94 -4.54 -18.42 20.55
N ASN A 95 -3.27 -18.82 20.57
CA ASN A 95 -2.31 -18.47 21.63
C ASN A 95 -1.69 -17.09 21.39
N TYR A 96 -1.02 -16.53 22.41
CA TYR A 96 -0.37 -15.22 22.37
C TYR A 96 0.58 -15.08 21.17
N ASP A 97 1.46 -16.05 20.95
CA ASP A 97 2.44 -15.98 19.86
C ASP A 97 1.79 -16.09 18.47
N GLU A 98 0.68 -16.81 18.34
CA GLU A 98 -0.08 -16.88 17.09
C GLU A 98 -0.79 -15.55 16.79
N VAL A 99 -1.33 -14.87 17.82
CA VAL A 99 -1.87 -13.52 17.68
C VAL A 99 -0.76 -12.51 17.36
N LEU A 100 0.41 -12.66 17.97
CA LEU A 100 1.58 -11.83 17.70
C LEU A 100 2.07 -11.99 16.26
N MET A 101 1.96 -13.20 15.69
CA MET A 101 2.23 -13.46 14.29
C MET A 101 1.28 -12.69 13.37
N VAL A 102 -0.03 -12.72 13.64
CA VAL A 102 -1.02 -11.92 12.89
C VAL A 102 -0.71 -10.42 12.98
N TYR A 103 -0.39 -9.94 14.19
CA TYR A 103 -0.02 -8.55 14.44
C TYR A 103 1.25 -8.14 13.67
N GLY A 104 2.28 -9.01 13.65
CA GLY A 104 3.51 -8.76 12.93
C GLY A 104 3.28 -8.65 11.41
N ILE A 105 2.51 -9.57 10.84
CA ILE A 105 2.19 -9.58 9.40
C ILE A 105 1.36 -8.35 9.01
N ILE A 106 0.33 -7.96 9.78
CA ILE A 106 -0.44 -6.76 9.47
C ILE A 106 0.42 -5.50 9.57
N THR A 107 1.33 -5.45 10.55
CA THR A 107 2.25 -4.32 10.73
C THR A 107 3.19 -4.20 9.53
N LEU A 108 3.74 -5.32 9.05
CA LEU A 108 4.54 -5.37 7.83
C LEU A 108 3.74 -4.90 6.61
N ALA A 109 2.54 -5.43 6.39
CA ALA A 109 1.68 -5.02 5.28
C ALA A 109 1.36 -3.51 5.33
N LYS A 110 0.92 -3.01 6.50
CA LYS A 110 0.58 -1.60 6.71
C LYS A 110 1.79 -0.68 6.54
N SER A 111 2.98 -1.15 6.90
CA SER A 111 4.21 -0.36 6.76
C SER A 111 4.52 -0.01 5.30
N ILE A 112 4.21 -0.88 4.34
CA ILE A 112 4.33 -0.60 2.90
C ILE A 112 3.42 0.59 2.53
N ASN A 113 2.17 0.57 2.97
CA ASN A 113 1.27 1.70 2.75
C ASN A 113 1.79 2.98 3.42
N HIS A 114 2.29 2.90 4.66
CA HIS A 114 2.87 4.07 5.34
C HIS A 114 4.08 4.63 4.57
N MET A 115 4.99 3.79 4.07
CA MET A 115 6.18 4.24 3.36
C MET A 115 5.84 4.98 2.07
N PHE A 116 4.90 4.45 1.27
CA PHE A 116 4.68 4.87 -0.11
C PHE A 116 3.39 5.66 -0.36
N ALA A 117 2.41 5.59 0.54
CA ALA A 117 1.07 6.12 0.29
C ALA A 117 0.42 6.80 1.51
N ASP A 118 1.21 7.14 2.54
CA ASP A 118 0.71 7.82 3.74
C ASP A 118 0.15 9.22 3.45
N ASN A 119 0.44 9.83 2.31
CA ASN A 119 -0.18 11.11 1.97
C ASN A 119 -1.66 10.99 1.56
N LEU A 120 -2.15 9.82 1.15
CA LEU A 120 -3.49 9.64 0.61
C LEU A 120 -4.61 10.09 1.57
N TRP A 121 -4.45 9.93 2.88
CA TRP A 121 -5.47 10.36 3.84
C TRP A 121 -5.51 11.87 4.10
N THR A 122 -4.46 12.60 3.74
CA THR A 122 -4.33 14.04 3.95
C THR A 122 -4.56 14.87 2.69
N VAL A 123 -4.82 14.24 1.53
CA VAL A 123 -4.91 14.93 0.23
C VAL A 123 -5.91 16.07 0.23
N GLY A 124 -7.12 15.83 0.76
CA GLY A 124 -8.16 16.85 0.87
C GLY A 124 -7.69 18.09 1.64
N ARG A 125 -7.05 17.87 2.80
CA ARG A 125 -6.62 18.96 3.68
C ARG A 125 -5.37 19.68 3.17
N VAL A 126 -4.37 18.95 2.70
CA VAL A 126 -3.02 19.48 2.42
C VAL A 126 -2.88 19.95 0.98
N TYR A 127 -3.50 19.26 0.01
CA TYR A 127 -3.29 19.57 -1.41
C TYR A 127 -4.52 20.24 -2.04
N ILE A 128 -5.73 19.74 -1.77
CA ILE A 128 -6.94 20.28 -2.41
C ILE A 128 -7.32 21.63 -1.79
N ARG A 129 -7.54 21.68 -0.47
CA ARG A 129 -7.91 22.95 0.21
C ARG A 129 -6.87 24.05 0.10
N ALA A 130 -5.59 23.69 0.07
CA ALA A 130 -4.50 24.65 -0.03
C ALA A 130 -4.23 25.10 -1.48
N GLY A 131 -4.99 24.62 -2.48
CA GLY A 131 -4.75 24.91 -3.91
C GLY A 131 -3.48 24.27 -4.48
N GLY A 132 -2.75 23.51 -3.68
CA GLY A 132 -1.50 22.87 -4.10
C GLY A 132 -1.69 21.69 -5.07
N PHE A 133 -2.91 21.20 -5.27
CA PHE A 133 -3.16 20.05 -6.14
C PHE A 133 -2.92 20.35 -7.63
N ASP A 134 -3.10 21.60 -8.06
CA ASP A 134 -2.90 22.04 -9.45
C ASP A 134 -1.46 21.79 -9.94
N ARG A 135 -0.49 21.84 -9.03
CA ARG A 135 0.93 21.54 -9.34
C ARG A 135 1.14 20.12 -9.86
N PHE A 136 0.27 19.19 -9.49
CA PHE A 136 0.33 17.80 -9.95
C PHE A 136 -0.27 17.63 -11.35
N LEU A 137 -1.25 18.47 -11.71
CA LEU A 137 -1.96 18.41 -13.00
C LEU A 137 -1.17 19.03 -14.16
N VAL A 138 -0.35 20.05 -13.89
CA VAL A 138 0.45 20.74 -14.92
C VAL A 138 1.67 19.92 -15.38
N ARG A 139 2.15 18.98 -14.56
CA ARG A 139 3.32 18.16 -14.91
C ARG A 139 2.91 17.01 -15.84
N PRO A 140 3.71 16.68 -16.88
CA PRO A 140 3.39 15.61 -17.83
C PRO A 140 3.69 14.21 -17.27
N ILE A 141 3.21 13.94 -16.05
CA ILE A 141 3.37 12.70 -15.28
C ILE A 141 1.97 12.35 -14.76
N ASP A 142 1.68 11.06 -14.59
CA ASP A 142 0.42 10.65 -13.97
C ASP A 142 0.27 11.29 -12.56
N PRO A 143 -0.83 12.01 -12.28
CA PRO A 143 -1.00 12.74 -11.02
C PRO A 143 -0.97 11.84 -9.79
N LEU A 144 -1.48 10.60 -9.89
CA LEU A 144 -1.46 9.67 -8.77
C LEU A 144 -0.02 9.22 -8.48
N PHE A 145 0.72 8.84 -9.52
CA PHE A 145 2.12 8.46 -9.36
C PHE A 145 2.94 9.59 -8.75
N HIS A 146 2.74 10.82 -9.23
CA HIS A 146 3.45 11.98 -8.73
C HIS A 146 3.06 12.29 -7.28
N LEU A 147 1.78 12.14 -6.92
CA LEU A 147 1.32 12.25 -5.53
C LEU A 147 2.00 11.20 -4.64
N LEU A 148 1.94 9.91 -4.99
CA LEU A 148 2.58 8.85 -4.20
C LEU A 148 4.10 9.06 -4.05
N ALA A 149 4.77 9.58 -5.08
CA ALA A 149 6.20 9.88 -5.05
C ALA A 149 6.58 11.15 -4.25
N ASP A 150 5.61 12.04 -3.98
CA ASP A 150 5.87 13.33 -3.33
C ASP A 150 6.24 13.19 -1.85
N ARG A 151 5.74 12.14 -1.19
CA ARG A 151 5.96 11.93 0.24
C ARG A 151 6.32 10.48 0.55
N PHE A 152 7.55 10.30 1.00
CA PHE A 152 7.99 9.06 1.64
C PHE A 152 7.97 9.22 3.16
N CYS A 153 7.23 8.35 3.87
CA CYS A 153 7.11 8.42 5.33
C CYS A 153 8.12 7.50 6.01
N GLN A 154 9.01 8.08 6.80
CA GLN A 154 10.04 7.36 7.55
C GLN A 154 9.45 6.45 8.66
N ASP A 155 8.30 6.82 9.21
CA ASP A 155 7.62 6.03 10.25
C ASP A 155 7.21 4.65 9.72
N GLY A 156 7.00 4.54 8.40
CA GLY A 156 6.80 3.27 7.73
C GLY A 156 8.01 2.34 7.86
N VAL A 157 9.24 2.84 7.79
CA VAL A 157 10.46 2.03 7.99
C VAL A 157 10.54 1.51 9.41
N GLY A 158 10.24 2.36 10.41
CA GLY A 158 10.20 1.95 11.82
C GLY A 158 9.17 0.83 12.05
N ASN A 159 7.96 1.00 11.52
CA ASN A 159 6.92 -0.03 11.59
C ASN A 159 7.32 -1.31 10.85
N PHE A 160 8.01 -1.23 9.71
CA PHE A 160 8.49 -2.41 8.99
C PHE A 160 9.47 -3.21 9.85
N ILE A 161 10.44 -2.53 10.50
CA ILE A 161 11.41 -3.18 11.39
C ILE A 161 10.70 -3.84 12.58
N VAL A 162 9.76 -3.15 13.21
CA VAL A 162 8.98 -3.71 14.32
C VAL A 162 8.17 -4.93 13.86
N GLY A 163 7.44 -4.83 12.75
CA GLY A 163 6.67 -5.94 12.21
C GLY A 163 7.54 -7.16 11.89
N LEU A 164 8.73 -6.94 11.31
CA LEU A 164 9.69 -8.00 11.03
C LEU A 164 10.20 -8.65 12.32
N ALA A 165 10.57 -7.85 13.32
CA ALA A 165 11.01 -8.36 14.62
C ALA A 165 9.94 -9.22 15.30
N LEU A 166 8.66 -8.81 15.21
CA LEU A 166 7.54 -9.59 15.74
C LEU A 166 7.32 -10.90 15.01
N VAL A 167 7.37 -10.91 13.68
CA VAL A 167 7.26 -12.15 12.89
C VAL A 167 8.40 -13.11 13.21
N VAL A 168 9.64 -12.61 13.33
CA VAL A 168 10.80 -13.43 13.70
C VAL A 168 10.61 -14.00 15.10
N LYS A 169 10.29 -13.16 16.10
CA LYS A 169 10.05 -13.61 17.49
C LYS A 169 8.96 -14.67 17.55
N ALA A 170 7.78 -14.40 16.96
CA ALA A 170 6.66 -15.34 16.95
C ALA A 170 7.03 -16.65 16.25
N SER A 171 7.82 -16.60 15.16
CA SER A 171 8.24 -17.81 14.45
C SER A 171 9.21 -18.70 15.24
N VAL A 172 10.06 -18.09 16.09
CA VAL A 172 10.97 -18.83 16.97
C VAL A 172 10.17 -19.49 18.09
N ASP A 173 9.26 -18.77 18.74
CA ASP A 173 8.50 -19.30 19.87
C ASP A 173 7.45 -20.34 19.47
N LEU A 174 7.00 -20.32 18.22
CA LEU A 174 6.09 -21.31 17.64
C LEU A 174 6.82 -22.47 16.95
N ASP A 175 8.16 -22.51 17.00
CA ASP A 175 8.99 -23.54 16.35
C ASP A 175 8.64 -23.77 14.86
N ILE A 176 8.39 -22.69 14.11
CA ILE A 176 7.96 -22.78 12.71
C ILE A 176 9.12 -23.24 11.83
N THR A 177 8.98 -24.40 11.20
CA THR A 177 9.94 -24.90 10.21
C THR A 177 9.81 -24.15 8.89
N TRP A 178 10.74 -23.23 8.63
CA TRP A 178 10.72 -22.43 7.41
C TRP A 178 11.02 -23.24 6.16
N THR A 179 10.03 -23.34 5.27
CA THR A 179 10.22 -23.83 3.90
C THR A 179 10.33 -22.66 2.91
N PRO A 180 11.00 -22.83 1.75
CA PRO A 180 11.05 -21.78 0.72
C PRO A 180 9.65 -21.30 0.29
N LEU A 181 8.66 -22.20 0.30
CA LEU A 181 7.27 -21.88 -0.03
C LEU A 181 6.61 -20.96 1.03
N MET A 182 6.89 -21.19 2.32
CA MET A 182 6.41 -20.32 3.40
C MET A 182 7.00 -18.92 3.33
N VAL A 183 8.30 -18.80 3.01
CA VAL A 183 8.96 -17.49 2.82
C VAL A 183 8.35 -16.76 1.62
N ALA A 184 8.15 -17.45 0.49
CA ALA A 184 7.49 -16.88 -0.68
C ALA A 184 6.06 -16.43 -0.35
N MET A 185 5.30 -17.24 0.38
CA MET A 185 3.95 -16.91 0.81
C MET A 185 3.92 -15.70 1.75
N LEU A 186 4.82 -15.61 2.73
CA LEU A 186 4.94 -14.44 3.59
C LEU A 186 5.22 -13.17 2.78
N ALA A 187 6.19 -13.23 1.86
CA ALA A 187 6.54 -12.08 1.02
C ALA A 187 5.34 -11.64 0.14
N VAL A 188 4.70 -12.60 -0.54
CA VAL A 188 3.52 -12.34 -1.38
C VAL A 188 2.36 -11.80 -0.55
N GLY A 189 2.11 -12.37 0.62
CA GLY A 189 1.06 -11.95 1.55
C GLY A 189 1.27 -10.52 2.05
N VAL A 190 2.49 -10.19 2.50
CA VAL A 190 2.84 -8.84 2.98
C VAL A 190 2.74 -7.80 1.86
N ILE A 191 3.27 -8.09 0.67
CA ILE A 191 3.18 -7.19 -0.50
C ILE A 191 1.72 -6.98 -0.89
N SER A 192 0.93 -8.05 -0.98
CA SER A 192 -0.49 -7.98 -1.33
C SER A 192 -1.27 -7.19 -0.29
N GLY A 193 -1.02 -7.43 1.00
CA GLY A 193 -1.61 -6.68 2.10
C GLY A 193 -1.29 -5.19 2.03
N GLY A 194 -0.05 -4.84 1.71
CA GLY A 194 0.37 -3.45 1.48
C GLY A 194 -0.41 -2.79 0.35
N PHE A 195 -0.59 -3.48 -0.78
CA PHE A 195 -1.40 -2.98 -1.89
C PHE A 195 -2.90 -2.89 -1.55
N ILE A 196 -3.44 -3.80 -0.73
CA ILE A 196 -4.82 -3.70 -0.22
C ILE A 196 -5.00 -2.41 0.58
N PHE A 197 -4.07 -2.12 1.50
CA PHE A 197 -4.11 -0.86 2.25
C PHE A 197 -4.04 0.37 1.35
N ILE A 198 -3.10 0.39 0.39
CA ILE A 198 -2.96 1.50 -0.56
C ILE A 198 -4.26 1.67 -1.36
N ALA A 199 -4.88 0.59 -1.83
CA ALA A 199 -6.11 0.65 -2.61
C ALA A 199 -7.29 1.21 -1.80
N LEU A 200 -7.48 0.75 -0.56
CA LEU A 200 -8.54 1.24 0.32
C LEU A 200 -8.37 2.73 0.64
N ASN A 201 -7.13 3.15 0.88
CA ASN A 201 -6.80 4.55 1.13
C ASN A 201 -7.00 5.40 -0.14
N LEU A 202 -6.70 4.84 -1.31
CA LEU A 202 -6.93 5.52 -2.58
C LEU A 202 -8.42 5.70 -2.87
N ILE A 203 -9.25 4.67 -2.66
CA ILE A 203 -10.69 4.74 -2.86
C ILE A 203 -11.31 5.82 -1.98
N THR A 204 -10.93 5.85 -0.70
CA THR A 204 -11.46 6.84 0.25
C THR A 204 -10.93 8.25 -0.02
N CYS A 205 -9.69 8.37 -0.48
CA CYS A 205 -9.09 9.65 -0.88
C CYS A 205 -9.91 10.36 -1.97
N VAL A 206 -10.58 9.63 -2.87
CA VAL A 206 -11.39 10.24 -3.94
C VAL A 206 -12.52 11.13 -3.41
N SER A 207 -13.07 10.80 -2.23
CA SER A 207 -14.10 11.63 -1.59
C SER A 207 -13.66 13.08 -1.36
N SER A 208 -12.35 13.33 -1.27
CA SER A 208 -11.75 14.67 -1.13
C SER A 208 -11.96 15.58 -2.34
N PHE A 209 -12.27 15.03 -3.51
CA PHE A 209 -12.58 15.83 -4.70
C PHE A 209 -14.00 16.40 -4.70
N TRP A 210 -14.90 15.83 -3.89
CA TRP A 210 -16.31 16.25 -3.85
C TRP A 210 -16.69 16.91 -2.52
N ILE A 211 -16.03 16.52 -1.43
CA ILE A 211 -16.35 16.97 -0.08
C ILE A 211 -15.23 17.87 0.42
N ILE A 212 -15.61 19.05 0.93
CA ILE A 212 -14.65 20.01 1.50
C ILE A 212 -13.87 19.37 2.65
N ASP A 213 -14.52 18.62 3.55
CA ASP A 213 -13.88 17.84 4.63
C ASP A 213 -14.02 16.34 4.48
N SER A 214 -13.07 15.73 3.75
CA SER A 214 -13.01 14.28 3.57
C SER A 214 -12.20 13.55 4.64
N VAL A 215 -11.53 14.28 5.55
CA VAL A 215 -10.65 13.66 6.57
C VAL A 215 -11.40 12.67 7.46
N PRO A 216 -12.65 12.92 7.90
CA PRO A 216 -13.40 11.93 8.67
C PRO A 216 -13.61 10.61 7.91
N ILE A 217 -13.89 10.67 6.61
CA ILE A 217 -14.14 9.48 5.78
C ILE A 217 -12.86 8.66 5.60
N THR A 218 -11.74 9.32 5.28
CA THR A 218 -10.46 8.63 5.15
C THR A 218 -10.03 8.05 6.49
N ARG A 219 -10.21 8.80 7.59
CA ARG A 219 -9.86 8.35 8.94
C ARG A 219 -10.68 7.14 9.39
N LEU A 220 -11.98 7.10 9.12
CA LEU A 220 -12.82 5.95 9.45
C LEU A 220 -12.23 4.67 8.86
N VAL A 221 -11.88 4.68 7.57
CA VAL A 221 -11.29 3.49 6.93
C VAL A 221 -9.88 3.21 7.45
N PHE A 222 -9.06 4.24 7.67
CA PHE A 222 -7.74 4.06 8.26
C PHE A 222 -7.78 3.42 9.64
N ASP A 223 -8.65 3.88 10.55
CA ASP A 223 -8.72 3.40 11.93
C ASP A 223 -9.32 1.98 12.03
N ASN A 224 -10.11 1.55 11.04
CA ASN A 224 -10.64 0.17 10.96
C ASN A 224 -9.56 -0.92 10.77
N HIS A 225 -8.32 -0.57 10.44
CA HIS A 225 -7.22 -1.55 10.39
C HIS A 225 -6.97 -2.26 11.73
N LEU A 226 -7.45 -1.72 12.85
CA LEU A 226 -7.31 -2.33 14.18
C LEU A 226 -7.98 -3.71 14.24
N PHE A 227 -9.06 -3.92 13.47
CA PHE A 227 -9.72 -5.24 13.38
C PHE A 227 -8.83 -6.30 12.72
N ALA A 228 -7.83 -5.88 11.94
CA ALA A 228 -6.91 -6.77 11.24
C ALA A 228 -5.73 -7.24 12.10
N GLN A 229 -5.60 -6.70 13.31
CA GLN A 229 -4.59 -7.08 14.30
C GLN A 229 -4.94 -8.38 15.02
N TYR A 230 -6.22 -8.78 15.00
CA TYR A 230 -6.71 -9.98 15.65
C TYR A 230 -7.19 -11.00 14.62
N PRO A 231 -7.11 -12.31 14.95
CA PRO A 231 -7.65 -13.36 14.10
C PRO A 231 -9.14 -13.17 13.77
N LEU A 232 -9.50 -13.34 12.50
CA LEU A 232 -10.88 -13.14 12.05
C LEU A 232 -11.88 -14.11 12.69
N SER A 233 -11.43 -15.28 13.14
CA SER A 233 -12.26 -16.28 13.79
C SER A 233 -12.81 -15.83 15.15
N ILE A 234 -12.22 -14.80 15.77
CA ILE A 234 -12.72 -14.23 17.04
C ILE A 234 -14.01 -13.43 16.80
N TYR A 235 -14.20 -12.90 15.59
CA TYR A 235 -15.37 -12.10 15.26
C TYR A 235 -16.57 -12.97 14.89
N PRO A 236 -17.80 -12.49 15.17
CA PRO A 236 -19.02 -13.09 14.63
C PRO A 236 -18.96 -13.21 13.10
N LYS A 237 -19.62 -14.24 12.54
CA LYS A 237 -19.60 -14.55 11.09
C LYS A 237 -19.90 -13.33 10.21
N ALA A 238 -20.85 -12.47 10.61
CA ALA A 238 -21.19 -11.26 9.85
C ALA A 238 -20.01 -10.28 9.74
N ILE A 239 -19.28 -10.05 10.84
CA ILE A 239 -18.11 -9.16 10.87
C ILE A 239 -16.94 -9.80 10.11
N SER A 240 -16.73 -11.11 10.27
CA SER A 240 -15.70 -11.83 9.51
C SER A 240 -15.95 -11.74 8.00
N ILE A 241 -17.19 -11.93 7.54
CA ILE A 241 -17.56 -11.78 6.11
C ILE A 241 -17.30 -10.35 5.64
N LEU A 242 -17.65 -9.34 6.44
CA LEU A 242 -17.39 -7.94 6.11
C LEU A 242 -15.89 -7.66 5.97
N LEU A 243 -15.07 -8.12 6.92
CA LEU A 243 -13.61 -7.94 6.95
C LEU A 243 -12.84 -8.83 5.95
N THR A 244 -13.51 -9.82 5.36
CA THR A 244 -12.95 -10.67 4.31
C THR A 244 -13.32 -10.14 2.93
N TRP A 245 -14.59 -9.78 2.70
CA TRP A 245 -15.10 -9.54 1.35
C TRP A 245 -15.40 -8.07 1.03
N VAL A 246 -15.80 -7.27 2.03
CA VAL A 246 -16.14 -5.85 1.82
C VAL A 246 -14.90 -4.99 2.02
N ILE A 247 -14.23 -5.18 3.15
CA ILE A 247 -12.97 -4.50 3.49
C ILE A 247 -11.95 -5.60 3.75
N PRO A 248 -11.25 -6.10 2.72
CA PRO A 248 -10.52 -7.38 2.75
C PRO A 248 -9.21 -7.33 3.56
N TYR A 249 -9.27 -6.81 4.79
CA TYR A 249 -8.16 -6.80 5.73
C TYR A 249 -7.72 -8.21 6.15
N GLY A 250 -8.63 -9.18 6.13
CA GLY A 250 -8.29 -10.59 6.37
C GLY A 250 -7.16 -11.12 5.47
N PHE A 251 -7.15 -10.69 4.21
CA PHE A 251 -6.14 -11.09 3.22
C PHE A 251 -4.78 -10.42 3.44
N ALA A 252 -4.71 -9.38 4.25
CA ALA A 252 -3.48 -8.68 4.59
C ALA A 252 -2.73 -9.33 5.78
N SER A 253 -3.41 -10.07 6.66
CA SER A 253 -2.78 -10.67 7.86
C SER A 253 -3.28 -12.06 8.20
N PHE A 254 -4.58 -12.23 8.42
CA PHE A 254 -5.18 -13.46 8.95
C PHE A 254 -4.92 -14.69 8.07
N TYR A 255 -5.14 -14.60 6.75
CA TYR A 255 -4.93 -15.75 5.87
C TYR A 255 -3.44 -16.11 5.71
N PRO A 256 -2.52 -15.14 5.47
CA PRO A 256 -1.09 -15.44 5.48
C PRO A 256 -0.59 -16.03 6.81
N ALA A 257 -1.06 -15.52 7.95
CA ALA A 257 -0.75 -16.08 9.26
C ALA A 257 -1.27 -17.51 9.38
N SER A 258 -2.53 -17.76 9.00
CA SER A 258 -3.15 -19.08 9.05
C SER A 258 -2.40 -20.11 8.19
N TYR A 259 -1.85 -19.70 7.05
CA TYR A 259 -1.01 -20.57 6.21
C TYR A 259 0.30 -20.96 6.92
N LEU A 260 0.98 -19.99 7.54
CA LEU A 260 2.24 -20.23 8.25
C LEU A 260 2.05 -21.12 9.49
N LEU A 261 0.87 -21.04 10.11
CA LEU A 261 0.48 -21.86 11.26
C LEU A 261 -0.16 -23.21 10.86
N GLY A 262 -0.24 -23.54 9.57
CA GLY A 262 -0.81 -24.80 9.09
C GLY A 262 -2.31 -24.97 9.35
N ARG A 263 -3.07 -23.89 9.52
CA ARG A 263 -4.53 -23.93 9.76
C ARG A 263 -5.31 -24.10 8.45
N GLU A 264 -6.50 -24.73 8.53
CA GLU A 264 -7.30 -25.13 7.36
C GLU A 264 -7.58 -24.00 6.36
N MET A 265 -7.80 -22.77 6.85
CA MET A 265 -8.11 -21.60 6.01
C MET A 265 -6.87 -20.96 5.37
N GLY A 266 -5.66 -21.48 5.61
CA GLY A 266 -4.41 -20.91 5.11
C GLY A 266 -4.31 -20.84 3.59
N ASN A 267 -4.91 -21.79 2.86
CA ASN A 267 -4.81 -21.83 1.40
C ASN A 267 -5.46 -20.63 0.69
N LEU A 268 -6.42 -19.95 1.34
CA LEU A 268 -7.02 -18.72 0.81
C LEU A 268 -6.02 -17.57 0.68
N ALA A 269 -4.88 -17.64 1.37
CA ALA A 269 -3.87 -16.60 1.33
C ALA A 269 -3.25 -16.43 -0.08
N TRP A 270 -3.28 -17.47 -0.92
CA TRP A 270 -2.86 -17.37 -2.33
C TRP A 270 -3.81 -16.52 -3.19
N VAL A 271 -5.01 -16.21 -2.71
CA VAL A 271 -5.96 -15.31 -3.37
C VAL A 271 -5.66 -13.84 -3.05
N SER A 272 -4.86 -13.54 -2.01
CA SER A 272 -4.50 -12.17 -1.62
C SER A 272 -3.97 -11.29 -2.77
N PRO A 273 -3.09 -11.77 -3.68
CA PRO A 273 -2.60 -10.97 -4.81
C PRO A 273 -3.69 -10.59 -5.80
N LEU A 274 -4.65 -11.50 -6.04
CA LEU A 274 -5.78 -11.25 -6.94
C LEU A 274 -6.69 -10.16 -6.38
N ILE A 275 -6.97 -10.22 -5.08
CA ILE A 275 -7.78 -9.22 -4.37
C ILE A 275 -7.07 -7.86 -4.34
N ALA A 276 -5.78 -7.86 -4.05
CA ALA A 276 -4.96 -6.65 -4.10
C ALA A 276 -4.99 -6.00 -5.50
N ALA A 277 -4.81 -6.80 -6.56
CA ALA A 277 -4.86 -6.33 -7.93
C ALA A 277 -6.26 -5.79 -8.32
N PHE A 278 -7.32 -6.49 -7.92
CA PHE A 278 -8.70 -6.08 -8.15
C PHE A 278 -9.04 -4.75 -7.46
N LEU A 279 -8.69 -4.61 -6.18
CA LEU A 279 -8.90 -3.37 -5.44
C LEU A 279 -8.07 -2.22 -5.99
N MET A 280 -6.80 -2.46 -6.33
CA MET A 280 -5.95 -1.45 -6.96
C MET A 280 -6.53 -0.98 -8.30
N PHE A 281 -7.06 -1.91 -9.09
CA PHE A 281 -7.75 -1.58 -10.33
C PHE A 281 -8.98 -0.68 -10.07
N ILE A 282 -9.86 -1.06 -9.14
CA ILE A 282 -11.02 -0.25 -8.76
C ILE A 282 -10.58 1.12 -8.25
N GLY A 283 -9.63 1.18 -7.32
CA GLY A 283 -9.12 2.41 -6.73
C GLY A 283 -8.54 3.35 -7.78
N TYR A 284 -7.76 2.84 -8.74
CA TYR A 284 -7.24 3.64 -9.83
C TYR A 284 -8.35 4.19 -10.75
N ARG A 285 -9.34 3.36 -11.10
CA ARG A 285 -10.47 3.80 -11.93
C ARG A 285 -11.32 4.85 -11.22
N PHE A 286 -11.51 4.69 -9.91
CA PHE A 286 -12.23 5.64 -9.08
C PHE A 286 -11.45 6.95 -8.93
N TRP A 287 -10.13 6.89 -8.79
CA TRP A 287 -9.25 8.06 -8.80
C TRP A 287 -9.36 8.85 -10.11
N GLN A 288 -9.26 8.17 -11.26
CA GLN A 288 -9.45 8.80 -12.56
C GLN A 288 -10.85 9.42 -12.73
N PHE A 289 -11.87 8.81 -12.14
CA PHE A 289 -13.22 9.37 -12.13
C PHE A 289 -13.28 10.64 -11.28
N GLY A 290 -12.77 10.60 -10.03
CA GLY A 290 -12.70 11.75 -9.14
C GLY A 290 -11.97 12.96 -9.75
N LEU A 291 -10.84 12.71 -10.43
CA LEU A 291 -10.07 13.74 -11.11
C LEU A 291 -10.87 14.54 -12.14
N LYS A 292 -11.92 13.95 -12.76
CA LYS A 292 -12.76 14.68 -13.73
C LYS A 292 -13.66 15.72 -13.10
N TYR A 293 -13.96 15.57 -11.80
CA TYR A 293 -14.81 16.46 -11.03
C TYR A 293 -14.01 17.43 -10.15
N TYR A 294 -12.67 17.32 -10.18
CA TYR A 294 -11.83 18.27 -9.49
C TYR A 294 -12.03 19.66 -10.09
N SER A 295 -12.55 20.56 -9.26
CA SER A 295 -12.67 21.98 -9.56
C SER A 295 -11.61 22.68 -8.72
N GLY A 296 -10.62 23.29 -9.38
CA GLY A 296 -9.57 24.03 -8.68
C GLY A 296 -10.17 25.11 -7.78
N THR A 297 -9.52 25.38 -6.64
CA THR A 297 -10.03 26.31 -5.63
C THR A 297 -9.99 27.79 -6.05
N GLY A 298 -9.66 28.10 -7.31
CA GLY A 298 -9.76 29.44 -7.89
C GLY A 298 -9.19 30.54 -6.99
N SER A 299 -7.91 30.45 -6.65
CA SER A 299 -7.19 31.45 -5.85
C SER A 299 -6.08 32.09 -6.66
#